data_AF-A0A673Z794-F1
#
_entry.id   AF-A0A673Z794-F1
#
_cell.length_a   1.000
_cell.length_b   1.000
_cell.length_c   1.000
_cell.angle_alpha   90.00
_cell.angle_beta   90.00
_cell.angle_gamma   90.00
#
_symmetry.space_group_name_H-M   'P 1'
#
loop_
_entity.id
_entity.type
_entity.pdbx_description
1 polymer ?
#
loop_
_entity_poly.entity_id
_entity_poly.type
_entity_poly.pdbx_seq_one_letter_code
_entity_poly.pdbx_strand_id
1 'polypeptide(L)'
;MSRVLSGIIPDEAVFADFRRQALSTDNWYSKYDKNGMEVWVEVAPVTSPQGNKNVPKVHKIKCRMTIKDVSAATMYDVLHDGQYRRKWDPTMLESFDIARLSPNADMGYYSWLCPKPLKNRDVVTLRSWQVTDDEYVIINCSVKHPKYPPRKDLVRAISLLTGYLVKAVGPNSCSFTYLSQADPKGSLPKWVVNKASQVLAPRVLKCVHKAGQSYPEWKKQNSPDQKPWLYPEQSILPMMDPSELTIQRADSLENVDESTQLDIQEGDKTEDSS
;
A
#
# COMPACT_ATOMS: atom_id res chain seq x y z
N MET A 1 38.85 -3.69 3.08
CA MET A 1 37.80 -3.36 2.11
C MET A 1 36.62 -4.27 2.36
N SER A 2 35.61 -3.77 3.07
CA SER A 2 34.41 -4.53 3.46
C SER A 2 33.44 -4.60 2.27
N ARG A 3 33.13 -5.80 1.79
CA ARG A 3 32.11 -6.05 0.75
C ARG A 3 30.80 -6.46 1.43
N VAL A 4 29.80 -5.59 1.27
CA VAL A 4 28.34 -5.81 1.16
C VAL A 4 27.57 -6.31 2.39
N LEU A 5 26.68 -5.45 2.89
CA LEU A 5 25.29 -5.82 3.18
C LEU A 5 24.41 -4.88 2.34
N SER A 6 23.76 -5.42 1.32
CA SER A 6 22.60 -4.75 0.71
C SER A 6 21.56 -4.59 1.83
N GLY A 7 21.40 -3.36 2.33
CA GLY A 7 20.52 -3.08 3.45
C GLY A 7 19.06 -3.38 3.12
N ILE A 8 18.24 -3.64 4.14
CA ILE A 8 16.78 -3.81 3.98
C ILE A 8 16.08 -2.50 3.61
N ILE A 9 16.73 -1.35 3.86
CA ILE A 9 16.26 -0.03 3.44
C ILE A 9 16.42 0.07 1.92
N PRO A 10 15.35 0.41 1.17
CA PRO A 10 15.42 0.61 -0.27
C PRO A 10 16.51 1.60 -0.68
N ASP A 11 17.34 1.19 -1.63
CA ASP A 11 18.36 2.04 -2.23
C ASP A 11 17.85 2.75 -3.49
N GLU A 12 18.73 3.54 -4.11
CA GLU A 12 18.40 4.30 -5.33
C GLU A 12 17.93 3.40 -6.47
N ALA A 13 18.43 2.17 -6.59
CA ALA A 13 18.02 1.26 -7.65
C ALA A 13 16.57 0.82 -7.48
N VAL A 14 16.13 0.55 -6.25
CA VAL A 14 14.72 0.24 -5.95
C VAL A 14 13.81 1.42 -6.28
N PHE A 15 14.22 2.62 -5.90
CA PHE A 15 13.51 3.86 -6.15
C PHE A 15 13.41 4.20 -7.65
N ALA A 16 14.49 4.02 -8.41
CA ALA A 16 14.51 4.20 -9.85
C ALA A 16 13.62 3.17 -10.57
N ASP A 17 13.67 1.90 -10.15
CA ASP A 17 12.82 0.86 -10.72
C ASP A 17 11.34 1.08 -10.42
N PHE A 18 10.99 1.53 -9.20
CA PHE A 18 9.63 1.91 -8.85
C PHE A 18 9.09 3.01 -9.77
N ARG A 19 9.86 4.09 -9.97
CA ARG A 19 9.48 5.18 -10.89
C ARG A 19 9.27 4.68 -12.31
N ARG A 20 10.20 3.87 -12.82
CA ARG A 20 10.10 3.25 -14.15
C ARG A 20 8.81 2.45 -14.29
N GLN A 21 8.46 1.61 -13.31
CA GLN A 21 7.22 0.82 -13.33
C GLN A 21 5.95 1.69 -13.20
N ALA A 22 6.00 2.71 -12.35
CA ALA A 22 4.90 3.65 -12.15
C ALA A 22 4.58 4.45 -13.41
N LEU A 23 5.61 4.84 -14.18
CA LEU A 23 5.47 5.66 -15.38
C LEU A 23 5.29 4.86 -16.69
N SER A 24 5.80 3.62 -16.76
CA SER A 24 5.71 2.80 -17.97
C SER A 24 4.27 2.43 -18.32
N THR A 25 3.94 2.34 -19.61
CA THR A 25 2.68 1.78 -20.11
C THR A 25 2.85 0.35 -20.65
N ASP A 26 4.06 -0.16 -20.63
CA ASP A 26 4.41 -1.46 -21.23
C ASP A 26 3.99 -2.61 -20.32
N ASN A 27 3.41 -3.66 -20.90
CA ASN A 27 2.89 -4.83 -20.18
C ASN A 27 1.80 -4.47 -19.15
N TRP A 28 1.04 -3.41 -19.38
CA TRP A 28 -0.12 -3.04 -18.57
C TRP A 28 -1.41 -3.12 -19.39
N TYR A 29 -2.48 -3.63 -18.78
CA TYR A 29 -3.82 -3.66 -19.34
C TYR A 29 -4.76 -2.76 -18.53
N SER A 30 -5.38 -1.78 -19.18
CA SER A 30 -6.34 -0.89 -18.52
C SER A 30 -7.66 -1.62 -18.22
N LYS A 31 -8.06 -1.61 -16.95
CA LYS A 31 -9.33 -2.14 -16.45
C LYS A 31 -10.37 -1.04 -16.19
N TYR A 32 -9.93 0.20 -16.05
CA TYR A 32 -10.76 1.37 -15.79
C TYR A 32 -10.06 2.61 -16.33
N ASP A 33 -10.78 3.44 -17.07
CA ASP A 33 -10.33 4.76 -17.51
C ASP A 33 -11.56 5.66 -17.67
N LYS A 34 -11.88 6.40 -16.61
CA LYS A 34 -13.02 7.33 -16.56
C LYS A 34 -12.74 8.47 -15.58
N ASN A 35 -13.23 9.66 -15.88
CA ASN A 35 -13.15 10.84 -15.00
C ASN A 35 -11.72 11.19 -14.54
N GLY A 36 -10.73 11.03 -15.42
CA GLY A 36 -9.33 11.34 -15.11
C GLY A 36 -8.67 10.39 -14.11
N MET A 37 -9.27 9.22 -13.89
CA MET A 37 -8.69 8.12 -13.11
C MET A 37 -8.53 6.90 -14.00
N GLU A 38 -7.38 6.26 -13.87
CA GLU A 38 -7.02 5.05 -14.60
C GLU A 38 -6.66 3.93 -13.61
N VAL A 39 -7.02 2.70 -13.94
CA VAL A 39 -6.62 1.49 -13.21
C VAL A 39 -6.09 0.47 -14.21
N TRP A 40 -4.86 0.05 -13.99
CA TRP A 40 -4.09 -0.86 -14.83
C TRP A 40 -3.73 -2.11 -14.03
N VAL A 41 -3.68 -3.25 -14.71
CA VAL A 41 -3.20 -4.52 -14.16
C VAL A 41 -2.08 -5.04 -15.06
N GLU A 42 -1.00 -5.56 -14.46
CA GLU A 42 0.13 -6.10 -15.21
C GLU A 42 -0.30 -7.33 -16.03
N VAL A 43 0.11 -7.36 -17.29
CA VAL A 43 -0.04 -8.50 -18.19
C VAL A 43 1.14 -9.42 -17.95
N ALA A 44 0.89 -10.60 -17.39
CA ALA A 44 1.94 -11.61 -17.23
C ALA A 44 2.48 -12.01 -18.62
N PRO A 45 3.81 -12.12 -18.81
CA PRO A 45 4.36 -12.62 -20.05
C PRO A 45 3.84 -14.03 -20.31
N VAL A 46 3.34 -14.26 -21.53
CA VAL A 46 2.63 -15.49 -21.93
C VAL A 46 3.55 -16.73 -21.96
N THR A 47 4.87 -16.55 -21.91
CA THR A 47 5.84 -17.64 -22.03
C THR A 47 7.12 -17.33 -21.24
N SER A 48 7.44 -18.16 -20.24
CA SER A 48 8.84 -18.38 -19.85
C SER A 48 9.45 -19.34 -20.88
N PRO A 49 10.60 -19.03 -21.51
CA PRO A 49 11.26 -19.92 -22.48
C PRO A 49 11.74 -21.25 -21.87
N GLN A 50 11.82 -21.36 -20.54
CA GLN A 50 11.95 -22.62 -19.84
C GLN A 50 10.61 -22.95 -19.17
N GLY A 51 10.09 -24.16 -19.40
CA GLY A 51 8.78 -24.67 -18.98
C GLY A 51 8.49 -24.76 -17.47
N ASN A 52 9.04 -23.86 -16.65
CA ASN A 52 8.61 -23.65 -15.28
C ASN A 52 7.33 -22.81 -15.28
N LYS A 53 6.21 -23.45 -14.93
CA LYS A 53 4.90 -22.82 -14.67
C LYS A 53 4.88 -21.94 -13.40
N ASN A 54 5.93 -21.18 -13.13
CA ASN A 54 5.93 -20.21 -12.03
C ASN A 54 5.36 -18.88 -12.54
N VAL A 55 4.05 -18.87 -12.82
CA VAL A 55 3.28 -17.63 -12.94
C VAL A 55 3.44 -16.90 -11.60
N PRO A 56 3.84 -15.62 -11.57
CA PRO A 56 3.86 -14.86 -10.33
C PRO A 56 2.48 -14.93 -9.68
N LYS A 57 2.38 -15.53 -8.49
CA LYS A 57 1.11 -15.68 -7.75
C LYS A 57 0.50 -14.33 -7.32
N VAL A 58 1.23 -13.23 -7.51
CA VAL A 58 0.89 -11.89 -7.02
C VAL A 58 0.76 -10.94 -8.21
N HIS A 59 -0.46 -10.44 -8.44
CA HIS A 59 -0.74 -9.47 -9.49
C HIS A 59 -0.27 -8.06 -9.07
N LYS A 60 0.23 -7.29 -10.03
CA LYS A 60 0.44 -5.85 -9.83
C LYS A 60 -0.76 -5.04 -10.30
N ILE A 61 -1.11 -4.04 -9.51
CA ILE A 61 -2.11 -3.03 -9.84
C ILE A 61 -1.44 -1.67 -9.84
N LYS A 62 -1.80 -0.84 -10.82
CA LYS A 62 -1.39 0.56 -10.89
C LYS A 62 -2.61 1.44 -11.08
N CYS A 63 -2.73 2.46 -10.25
CA CYS A 63 -3.81 3.42 -10.28
C CYS A 63 -3.22 4.80 -10.53
N ARG A 64 -3.77 5.56 -11.47
CA ARG A 64 -3.31 6.92 -11.78
C ARG A 64 -4.47 7.90 -11.72
N MET A 65 -4.21 9.11 -11.28
CA MET A 65 -5.17 10.20 -11.27
C MET A 65 -4.47 11.54 -11.48
N THR A 66 -5.11 12.45 -12.22
CA THR A 66 -4.69 13.85 -12.29
C THR A 66 -5.53 14.68 -11.34
N ILE A 67 -4.88 15.33 -10.38
CA ILE A 67 -5.50 16.20 -9.39
C ILE A 67 -5.24 17.66 -9.77
N LYS A 68 -6.29 18.46 -9.92
CA LYS A 68 -6.20 19.82 -10.49
C LYS A 68 -6.31 20.94 -9.45
N ASP A 69 -6.59 20.58 -8.20
CA ASP A 69 -7.01 21.48 -7.14
C ASP A 69 -6.32 21.16 -5.79
N VAL A 70 -5.29 20.31 -5.79
CA VAL A 70 -4.45 20.00 -4.64
C VAL A 70 -2.99 19.94 -5.10
N SER A 71 -2.09 20.59 -4.36
CA SER A 71 -0.65 20.56 -4.64
C SER A 71 -0.01 19.20 -4.33
N ALA A 72 1.13 18.92 -4.98
CA ALA A 72 1.91 17.71 -4.71
C ALA A 72 2.37 17.63 -3.24
N ALA A 73 2.78 18.75 -2.65
CA ALA A 73 3.19 18.81 -1.24
C ALA A 73 2.05 18.46 -0.27
N THR A 74 0.82 18.97 -0.53
CA THR A 74 -0.35 18.60 0.27
C THR A 74 -0.66 17.11 0.16
N MET A 75 -0.57 16.55 -1.05
CA MET A 75 -0.77 15.11 -1.24
C MET A 75 0.31 14.28 -0.53
N TYR A 76 1.55 14.74 -0.54
CA TYR A 76 2.65 14.11 0.20
C TYR A 76 2.38 14.08 1.70
N ASP A 77 1.93 15.20 2.28
CA ASP A 77 1.54 15.26 3.69
C ASP A 77 0.38 14.29 4.02
N VAL A 78 -0.65 14.23 3.17
CA VAL A 78 -1.80 13.32 3.36
C VAL A 78 -1.37 11.85 3.41
N LEU A 79 -0.37 11.47 2.63
CA LEU A 79 0.13 10.10 2.57
C LEU A 79 0.99 9.73 3.79
N HIS A 80 1.65 10.71 4.41
CA HIS A 80 2.47 10.50 5.60
C HIS A 80 1.69 10.63 6.92
N ASP A 81 0.68 11.49 6.98
CA ASP A 81 -0.02 11.80 8.23
C ASP A 81 -0.94 10.64 8.68
N GLY A 82 -0.35 9.72 9.46
CA GLY A 82 -1.06 8.57 10.01
C GLY A 82 -2.22 8.92 10.94
N GLN A 83 -2.20 10.11 11.57
CA GLN A 83 -3.34 10.59 12.36
C GLN A 83 -4.51 10.96 11.44
N TYR A 84 -4.20 11.63 10.33
CA TYR A 84 -5.20 11.99 9.34
C TYR A 84 -5.75 10.77 8.59
N ARG A 85 -4.92 9.75 8.35
CA ARG A 85 -5.35 8.50 7.68
C ARG A 85 -6.64 7.94 8.29
N ARG A 86 -6.77 8.00 9.62
CA ARG A 86 -7.95 7.53 10.36
C ARG A 86 -9.25 8.26 10.01
N LYS A 87 -9.16 9.48 9.47
CA LYS A 87 -10.31 10.31 9.10
C LYS A 87 -10.82 10.01 7.70
N TRP A 88 -9.93 9.65 6.77
CA TRP A 88 -10.29 9.56 5.36
C TRP A 88 -10.27 8.13 4.79
N ASP A 89 -9.58 7.19 5.43
CA ASP A 89 -9.58 5.79 5.03
C ASP A 89 -10.71 5.02 5.73
N PRO A 90 -11.81 4.69 5.03
CA PRO A 90 -12.96 4.02 5.64
C PRO A 90 -12.70 2.55 5.96
N THR A 91 -11.59 1.99 5.45
CA THR A 91 -11.23 0.59 5.66
C THR A 91 -10.25 0.41 6.80
N MET A 92 -9.54 1.45 7.21
CA MET A 92 -8.51 1.35 8.23
C MET A 92 -9.11 0.94 9.58
N LEU A 93 -8.56 -0.13 10.16
CA LEU A 93 -8.85 -0.58 11.52
C LEU A 93 -7.88 0.03 12.52
N GLU A 94 -6.59 -0.12 12.26
CA GLU A 94 -5.51 0.31 13.15
C GLU A 94 -4.28 0.66 12.33
N SER A 95 -3.59 1.74 12.71
CA SER A 95 -2.37 2.21 12.06
C SER A 95 -1.50 2.97 13.05
N PHE A 96 -0.22 2.59 13.12
CA PHE A 96 0.78 3.29 13.94
C PHE A 96 2.20 3.01 13.41
N ASP A 97 3.07 3.99 13.54
CA ASP A 97 4.50 3.82 13.29
C ASP A 97 5.16 3.18 14.53
N ILE A 98 6.08 2.25 14.30
CA ILE A 98 6.73 1.43 15.33
C ILE A 98 8.10 1.99 15.70
N ALA A 99 8.94 2.25 14.70
CA ALA A 99 10.32 2.68 14.89
C ALA A 99 10.84 3.45 13.68
N ARG A 100 11.82 4.33 13.91
CA ARG A 100 12.55 5.02 12.85
C ARG A 100 13.83 4.24 12.51
N LEU A 101 14.11 4.09 11.21
CA LEU A 101 15.26 3.34 10.69
C LEU A 101 16.33 4.28 10.13
N SER A 102 15.89 5.40 9.52
CA SER A 102 16.73 6.50 9.05
C SER A 102 15.91 7.79 9.05
N PRO A 103 16.47 8.97 8.71
CA PRO A 103 15.69 10.20 8.56
C PRO A 103 14.52 10.08 7.55
N ASN A 104 14.64 9.17 6.57
CA ASN A 104 13.69 8.96 5.48
C ASN A 104 13.20 7.50 5.38
N ALA A 105 13.27 6.74 6.48
CA ALA A 105 12.75 5.39 6.55
C ALA A 105 12.23 5.08 7.95
N ASP A 106 11.05 4.48 8.00
CA ASP A 106 10.40 4.01 9.22
C ASP A 106 9.81 2.61 9.03
N MET A 107 9.38 2.03 10.14
CA MET A 107 8.61 0.80 10.15
C MET A 107 7.26 1.09 10.79
N GLY A 108 6.19 0.57 10.20
CA GLY A 108 4.82 0.78 10.69
C GLY A 108 3.98 -0.48 10.61
N TYR A 109 2.84 -0.42 11.30
CA TYR A 109 1.78 -1.41 11.27
C TYR A 109 0.53 -0.79 10.67
N TYR A 110 -0.18 -1.54 9.84
CA TYR A 110 -1.46 -1.13 9.26
C TYR A 110 -2.40 -2.34 9.16
N SER A 111 -3.66 -2.18 9.54
CA SER A 111 -4.70 -3.19 9.36
C SER A 111 -5.98 -2.60 8.81
N TRP A 112 -6.76 -3.41 8.07
CA TRP A 112 -7.96 -2.96 7.38
C TRP A 112 -9.08 -3.99 7.32
N LEU A 113 -10.29 -3.46 7.24
CA LEU A 113 -11.54 -4.17 7.01
C LEU A 113 -11.57 -4.78 5.60
N CYS A 114 -11.93 -6.06 5.53
CA CYS A 114 -12.26 -6.72 4.27
C CYS A 114 -13.78 -6.98 4.16
N PRO A 115 -14.32 -7.04 2.93
CA PRO A 115 -15.72 -7.42 2.74
C PRO A 115 -15.98 -8.83 3.28
N LYS A 116 -17.01 -9.00 4.10
CA LYS A 116 -17.45 -10.34 4.54
C LYS A 116 -17.71 -11.25 3.32
N PRO A 117 -17.39 -12.56 3.40
CA PRO A 117 -16.92 -13.32 4.56
C PRO A 117 -15.39 -13.33 4.75
N LEU A 118 -14.63 -12.45 4.06
CA LEU A 118 -13.18 -12.43 4.18
C LEU A 118 -12.74 -11.92 5.56
N LYS A 119 -11.72 -12.55 6.15
CA LYS A 119 -11.10 -12.04 7.39
C LYS A 119 -10.44 -10.68 7.14
N ASN A 120 -10.33 -9.85 8.16
CA ASN A 120 -9.59 -8.60 8.03
C ASN A 120 -8.08 -8.88 7.84
N ARG A 121 -7.34 -7.92 7.28
CA ARG A 121 -5.91 -8.09 6.99
C ARG A 121 -5.07 -7.12 7.80
N ASP A 122 -3.83 -7.53 8.10
CA ASP A 122 -2.79 -6.65 8.63
C ASP A 122 -1.49 -6.76 7.81
N VAL A 123 -0.64 -5.74 7.93
CA VAL A 123 0.73 -5.71 7.41
C VAL A 123 1.65 -5.02 8.40
N VAL A 124 2.90 -5.49 8.44
CA VAL A 124 4.04 -4.76 9.01
C VAL A 124 4.94 -4.40 7.85
N THR A 125 5.26 -3.11 7.70
CA THR A 125 6.02 -2.62 6.56
C THR A 125 7.19 -1.76 6.99
N LEU A 126 8.30 -1.89 6.27
CA LEU A 126 9.29 -0.84 6.16
C LEU A 126 8.81 0.12 5.09
N ARG A 127 8.77 1.41 5.38
CA ARG A 127 8.45 2.49 4.44
C ARG A 127 9.67 3.41 4.32
N SER A 128 9.98 3.83 3.11
CA SER A 128 11.03 4.80 2.83
C SER A 128 10.57 5.78 1.76
N TRP A 129 11.11 7.00 1.80
CA TRP A 129 10.72 8.07 0.89
C TRP A 129 11.90 8.86 0.34
N GLN A 130 11.67 9.46 -0.82
CA GLN A 130 12.56 10.38 -1.51
C GLN A 130 11.78 11.58 -2.02
N VAL A 131 12.41 12.74 -1.96
CA VAL A 131 11.83 14.01 -2.40
C VAL A 131 12.83 14.72 -3.31
N THR A 132 12.33 15.26 -4.41
CA THR A 132 13.01 16.17 -5.32
C THR A 132 12.14 17.42 -5.50
N ASP A 133 12.58 18.39 -6.30
CA ASP A 133 11.86 19.66 -6.46
C ASP A 133 10.43 19.50 -7.00
N ASP A 134 10.21 18.57 -7.93
CA ASP A 134 8.91 18.35 -8.58
C ASP A 134 8.26 17.00 -8.26
N GLU A 135 8.92 16.13 -7.50
CA GLU A 135 8.49 14.74 -7.33
C GLU A 135 8.71 14.20 -5.91
N TYR A 136 7.68 13.51 -5.41
CA TYR A 136 7.67 12.81 -4.13
C TYR A 136 7.42 11.31 -4.37
N VAL A 137 8.28 10.47 -3.81
CA VAL A 137 8.14 9.02 -3.88
C VAL A 137 8.16 8.41 -2.49
N ILE A 138 7.15 7.59 -2.21
CA ILE A 138 7.04 6.82 -0.97
C ILE A 138 6.87 5.36 -1.38
N ILE A 139 7.76 4.48 -0.93
CA ILE A 139 7.66 3.04 -1.16
C ILE A 139 7.63 2.29 0.17
N ASN A 140 7.02 1.12 0.16
CA ASN A 140 7.01 0.22 1.29
C ASN A 140 7.08 -1.24 0.83
N CYS A 141 7.63 -2.08 1.70
CA CYS A 141 7.64 -3.53 1.57
C CYS A 141 7.44 -4.17 2.94
N SER A 142 6.93 -5.39 2.95
CA SER A 142 6.66 -6.10 4.20
C SER A 142 7.93 -6.62 4.85
N VAL A 143 8.01 -6.44 6.17
CA VAL A 143 9.10 -6.92 7.02
C VAL A 143 8.54 -7.71 8.21
N LYS A 144 9.37 -8.56 8.81
CA LYS A 144 9.06 -9.24 10.07
C LYS A 144 9.63 -8.43 11.23
N HIS A 145 8.80 -8.24 12.25
CA HIS A 145 9.23 -7.69 13.52
C HIS A 145 8.87 -8.65 14.65
N PRO A 146 9.81 -9.02 15.56
CA PRO A 146 9.56 -10.03 16.59
C PRO A 146 8.38 -9.72 17.52
N LYS A 147 8.13 -8.43 17.80
CA LYS A 147 7.00 -7.98 18.65
C LYS A 147 5.65 -7.86 17.92
N TYR A 148 5.62 -8.02 16.60
CA TYR A 148 4.41 -7.94 15.78
C TYR A 148 4.22 -9.21 14.91
N PRO A 149 4.16 -10.41 15.52
CA PRO A 149 3.90 -11.65 14.80
C PRO A 149 2.49 -11.65 14.18
N PRO A 150 2.20 -12.57 13.24
CA PRO A 150 0.85 -12.77 12.73
C PRO A 150 -0.17 -13.00 13.87
N ARG A 151 -1.34 -12.39 13.73
CA ARG A 151 -2.45 -12.52 14.69
C ARG A 151 -3.43 -13.60 14.23
N LYS A 152 -4.20 -14.18 15.16
CA LYS A 152 -5.17 -15.24 14.83
C LYS A 152 -6.47 -14.70 14.22
N ASP A 153 -6.83 -13.46 14.55
CA ASP A 153 -8.05 -12.78 14.12
C ASP A 153 -7.92 -12.08 12.75
N LEU A 154 -6.68 -11.90 12.27
CA LEU A 154 -6.35 -11.23 11.02
C LEU A 154 -5.52 -12.12 10.10
N VAL A 155 -5.60 -11.89 8.80
CA VAL A 155 -4.71 -12.51 7.82
C VAL A 155 -3.53 -11.56 7.57
N ARG A 156 -2.30 -12.04 7.79
CA ARG A 156 -1.08 -11.29 7.45
C ARG A 156 -0.90 -11.23 5.95
N ALA A 157 -1.22 -10.08 5.36
CA ALA A 157 -0.94 -9.79 3.96
C ALA A 157 0.56 -9.47 3.77
N ILE A 158 1.00 -9.48 2.52
CA ILE A 158 2.39 -9.21 2.15
C ILE A 158 2.42 -8.16 1.04
N SER A 159 3.02 -7.01 1.34
CA SER A 159 3.43 -6.03 0.34
C SER A 159 4.82 -6.41 -0.17
N LEU A 160 4.94 -6.87 -1.42
CA LEU A 160 6.26 -7.08 -2.03
C LEU A 160 6.89 -5.73 -2.37
N LEU A 161 6.10 -4.86 -3.00
CA LEU A 161 6.43 -3.46 -3.25
C LEU A 161 5.13 -2.69 -3.46
N THR A 162 4.86 -1.73 -2.61
CA THR A 162 3.75 -0.79 -2.77
C THR A 162 4.28 0.63 -2.63
N GLY A 163 3.79 1.56 -3.42
CA GLY A 163 4.21 2.94 -3.28
C GLY A 163 3.33 3.95 -3.98
N TYR A 164 3.72 5.20 -3.78
CA TYR A 164 3.12 6.39 -4.33
C TYR A 164 4.19 7.19 -5.08
N LEU A 165 3.84 7.66 -6.27
CA LEU A 165 4.58 8.65 -7.03
C LEU A 165 3.65 9.86 -7.20
N VAL A 166 4.02 10.98 -6.60
CA VAL A 166 3.30 12.24 -6.70
C VAL A 166 4.19 13.26 -7.38
N LYS A 167 3.76 13.78 -8.53
CA LYS A 167 4.53 14.76 -9.31
C LYS A 167 3.75 16.06 -9.45
N ALA A 168 4.38 17.18 -9.12
CA ALA A 168 3.82 18.51 -9.34
C ALA A 168 3.57 18.75 -10.83
N VAL A 169 2.38 19.24 -11.18
CA VAL A 169 2.05 19.69 -12.55
C VAL A 169 1.61 21.16 -12.59
N GLY A 170 1.75 21.84 -11.46
CA GLY A 170 1.44 23.24 -11.23
C GLY A 170 1.45 23.54 -9.72
N PRO A 171 1.26 24.81 -9.31
CA PRO A 171 1.33 25.19 -7.90
C PRO A 171 0.30 24.52 -7.00
N ASN A 172 -0.91 24.26 -7.53
CA ASN A 172 -2.01 23.60 -6.82
C ASN A 172 -2.56 22.41 -7.60
N SER A 173 -1.69 21.68 -8.29
CA SER A 173 -2.06 20.49 -9.06
C SER A 173 -0.93 19.46 -9.07
N CYS A 174 -1.30 18.18 -9.11
CA CYS A 174 -0.34 17.09 -9.19
C CYS A 174 -0.90 15.90 -9.96
N SER A 175 0.01 15.09 -10.51
CA SER A 175 -0.32 13.72 -10.89
C SER A 175 -0.03 12.79 -9.71
N PHE A 176 -0.93 11.85 -9.48
CA PHE A 176 -0.86 10.85 -8.41
C PHE A 176 -0.85 9.47 -9.04
N THR A 177 0.16 8.67 -8.71
CA THR A 177 0.25 7.28 -9.13
C THR A 177 0.44 6.39 -7.91
N TYR A 178 -0.42 5.40 -7.74
CA TYR A 178 -0.27 4.31 -6.79
C TYR A 178 0.11 3.04 -7.55
N LEU A 179 1.17 2.38 -7.13
CA LEU A 179 1.60 1.09 -7.69
C LEU A 179 1.71 0.09 -6.54
N SER A 180 1.16 -1.10 -6.73
CA SER A 180 1.17 -2.14 -5.70
C SER A 180 1.34 -3.52 -6.29
N GLN A 181 2.32 -4.23 -5.76
CA GLN A 181 2.50 -5.67 -5.87
C GLN A 181 2.32 -6.26 -4.47
N ALA A 182 1.11 -6.70 -4.16
CA ALA A 182 0.78 -7.21 -2.83
C ALA A 182 0.02 -8.54 -2.93
N ASP A 183 0.43 -9.50 -2.11
CA ASP A 183 -0.30 -10.74 -1.87
C ASP A 183 -1.21 -10.53 -0.65
N PRO A 184 -2.53 -10.36 -0.84
CA PRO A 184 -3.46 -10.20 0.27
C PRO A 184 -3.61 -11.47 1.12
N LYS A 185 -3.01 -12.59 0.68
CA LYS A 185 -3.09 -13.92 1.28
C LYS A 185 -4.51 -14.44 1.45
N GLY A 186 -4.61 -15.72 1.78
CA GLY A 186 -5.88 -16.44 1.87
C GLY A 186 -6.45 -16.81 0.51
N SER A 187 -7.72 -17.18 0.48
CA SER A 187 -8.40 -17.69 -0.72
C SER A 187 -9.28 -16.60 -1.33
N LEU A 188 -8.69 -15.65 -2.05
CA LEU A 188 -9.47 -14.63 -2.76
C LEU A 188 -10.13 -15.18 -4.02
N PRO A 189 -11.47 -15.14 -4.14
CA PRO A 189 -12.14 -15.51 -5.37
C PRO A 189 -11.77 -14.58 -6.54
N LYS A 190 -11.72 -15.13 -7.76
CA LYS A 190 -11.41 -14.34 -8.99
C LYS A 190 -12.33 -13.14 -9.19
N TRP A 191 -13.60 -13.22 -8.77
CA TRP A 191 -14.55 -12.09 -8.86
C TRP A 191 -14.12 -10.90 -7.99
N VAL A 192 -13.43 -11.14 -6.87
CA VAL A 192 -12.94 -10.09 -5.97
C VAL A 192 -11.88 -9.25 -6.68
N VAL A 193 -10.99 -9.88 -7.45
CA VAL A 193 -9.94 -9.17 -8.22
C VAL A 193 -10.58 -8.24 -9.28
N ASN A 194 -11.60 -8.71 -9.99
CA ASN A 194 -12.31 -7.89 -10.97
C ASN A 194 -13.06 -6.71 -10.30
N LYS A 195 -13.76 -6.96 -9.19
CA LYS A 195 -14.48 -5.91 -8.43
C LYS A 195 -13.51 -4.91 -7.79
N ALA A 196 -12.34 -5.37 -7.35
CA ALA A 196 -11.30 -4.53 -6.78
C ALA A 196 -10.80 -3.50 -7.80
N SER A 197 -10.46 -3.95 -9.02
CA SER A 197 -9.94 -3.05 -10.06
C SER A 197 -10.98 -2.07 -10.62
N GLN A 198 -12.26 -2.47 -10.76
CA GLN A 198 -13.27 -1.63 -11.40
C GLN A 198 -14.10 -0.76 -10.44
N VAL A 199 -14.20 -1.14 -9.17
CA VAL A 199 -15.08 -0.47 -8.20
C VAL A 199 -14.30 0.06 -7.01
N LEU A 200 -13.48 -0.77 -6.35
CA LEU A 200 -12.80 -0.37 -5.12
C LEU A 200 -11.67 0.63 -5.40
N ALA A 201 -10.81 0.36 -6.39
CA ALA A 201 -9.71 1.24 -6.72
C ALA A 201 -10.16 2.68 -7.08
N PRO A 202 -11.15 2.90 -7.95
CA PRO A 202 -11.67 4.25 -8.21
C PRO A 202 -12.29 4.92 -6.99
N ARG A 203 -12.93 4.16 -6.08
CA ARG A 203 -13.45 4.70 -4.82
C ARG A 203 -12.33 5.17 -3.90
N VAL A 204 -11.27 4.38 -3.77
CA VAL A 204 -10.08 4.74 -2.98
C VAL A 204 -9.41 5.99 -3.56
N LEU A 205 -9.24 6.08 -4.88
CA LEU A 205 -8.71 7.29 -5.53
C LEU A 205 -9.53 8.54 -5.19
N LYS A 206 -10.87 8.46 -5.23
CA LYS A 206 -11.75 9.55 -4.82
C LYS A 206 -11.60 9.91 -3.33
N CYS A 207 -11.46 8.93 -2.45
CA CYS A 207 -11.21 9.16 -1.03
C CYS A 207 -9.89 9.90 -0.81
N VAL A 208 -8.81 9.48 -1.49
CA VAL A 208 -7.49 10.11 -1.44
C VAL A 208 -7.55 11.56 -1.96
N HIS A 209 -8.24 11.80 -3.07
CA HIS A 209 -8.42 13.16 -3.60
C HIS A 209 -9.16 14.06 -2.60
N LYS A 210 -10.28 13.58 -2.06
CA LYS A 210 -11.05 14.33 -1.06
C LYS A 210 -10.26 14.59 0.22
N ALA A 211 -9.41 13.65 0.62
CA ALA A 211 -8.47 13.83 1.72
C ALA A 211 -7.49 14.98 1.42
N GLY A 212 -6.92 15.02 0.21
CA GLY A 212 -6.11 16.14 -0.28
C GLY A 212 -6.80 17.50 -0.15
N GLN A 213 -8.05 17.59 -0.60
CA GLN A 213 -8.84 18.82 -0.53
C GLN A 213 -9.11 19.28 0.93
N SER A 214 -9.30 18.32 1.83
CA SER A 214 -9.72 18.60 3.22
C SER A 214 -8.55 18.70 4.20
N TYR A 215 -7.35 18.29 3.80
CA TYR A 215 -6.18 18.21 4.68
C TYR A 215 -5.72 19.56 5.23
N PRO A 216 -5.59 20.64 4.44
CA PRO A 216 -5.07 21.90 4.97
C PRO A 216 -5.90 22.43 6.15
N GLU A 217 -7.23 22.32 6.06
CA GLU A 217 -8.11 22.77 7.14
C GLU A 217 -8.04 21.86 8.36
N TRP A 218 -8.03 20.54 8.15
CA TRP A 218 -7.85 19.60 9.24
C TRP A 218 -6.50 19.81 9.96
N LYS A 219 -5.40 19.97 9.22
CA LYS A 219 -4.05 20.04 9.77
C LYS A 219 -3.85 21.29 10.63
N LYS A 220 -4.45 22.43 10.26
CA LYS A 220 -4.46 23.66 11.09
C LYS A 220 -4.96 23.41 12.52
N GLN A 221 -5.91 22.48 12.67
CA GLN A 221 -6.57 22.18 13.94
C GLN A 221 -5.93 20.98 14.67
N ASN A 222 -4.94 20.30 14.06
CA ASN A 222 -4.39 19.03 14.54
C ASN A 222 -2.85 19.05 14.45
N SER A 223 -2.21 19.81 15.34
CA SER A 223 -0.75 19.97 15.40
C SER A 223 -0.15 20.42 14.05
N PRO A 224 -0.43 21.66 13.61
CA PRO A 224 -0.08 22.14 12.27
C PRO A 224 1.40 22.03 11.94
N ASP A 225 2.25 22.28 12.93
CA ASP A 225 3.72 22.31 12.78
C ASP A 225 4.36 20.92 12.92
N GLN A 226 3.59 19.90 13.33
CA GLN A 226 4.09 18.54 13.51
C GLN A 226 4.02 17.76 12.19
N LYS A 227 5.13 17.74 11.47
CA LYS A 227 5.36 17.04 10.20
C LYS A 227 6.71 16.32 10.22
N PRO A 228 6.87 15.24 11.01
CA PRO A 228 8.14 14.54 11.17
C PRO A 228 8.69 13.91 9.88
N TRP A 229 7.87 13.75 8.84
CA TRP A 229 8.30 13.32 7.51
C TRP A 229 9.03 14.42 6.72
N LEU A 230 8.81 15.70 7.05
CA LEU A 230 9.56 16.85 6.54
C LEU A 230 10.73 17.24 7.47
N TYR A 231 10.50 17.07 8.78
CA TYR A 231 11.39 17.52 9.85
C TYR A 231 11.71 16.33 10.79
N PRO A 232 12.65 15.45 10.42
CA PRO A 232 12.89 14.19 11.13
C PRO A 232 13.19 14.35 12.63
N GLU A 233 13.75 15.48 13.05
CA GLU A 233 14.01 15.85 14.44
C GLU A 233 12.73 15.95 15.29
N GLN A 234 11.56 16.12 14.68
CA GLN A 234 10.27 16.11 15.36
C GLN A 234 9.78 14.69 15.72
N SER A 235 10.44 13.64 15.22
CA SER A 235 10.04 12.26 15.46
C SER A 235 10.31 11.86 16.91
N ILE A 236 9.28 11.31 17.56
CA ILE A 236 9.36 10.72 18.91
C ILE A 236 9.57 9.20 18.87
N LEU A 237 9.69 8.62 17.68
CA LEU A 237 9.84 7.17 17.52
C LEU A 237 11.23 6.72 18.01
N PRO A 238 11.32 5.53 18.63
CA PRO A 238 12.61 4.94 18.93
C PRO A 238 13.37 4.66 17.62
N MET A 239 14.69 4.85 17.65
CA MET A 239 15.57 4.38 16.59
C MET A 239 15.72 2.86 16.69
N MET A 240 15.78 2.18 15.54
CA MET A 240 16.00 0.75 15.43
C MET A 240 17.06 0.46 14.37
N ASP A 241 17.91 -0.54 14.62
CA ASP A 241 18.87 -1.01 13.64
C ASP A 241 18.13 -1.81 12.54
N PRO A 242 18.20 -1.41 11.26
CA PRO A 242 17.56 -2.13 10.17
C PRO A 242 18.02 -3.60 10.04
N SER A 243 19.19 -3.96 10.56
CA SER A 243 19.69 -5.35 10.56
C SER A 243 18.89 -6.30 11.47
N GLU A 244 18.11 -5.76 12.41
CA GLU A 244 17.18 -6.54 13.23
C GLU A 244 15.93 -7.01 12.45
N LEU A 245 15.70 -6.43 11.26
CA LEU A 245 14.56 -6.74 10.42
C LEU A 245 14.89 -7.82 9.40
N THR A 246 13.88 -8.62 9.05
CA THR A 246 13.98 -9.57 7.94
C THR A 246 12.84 -9.34 6.95
N ILE A 247 13.13 -9.48 5.65
CA ILE A 247 12.14 -9.33 4.60
C ILE A 247 11.06 -10.42 4.75
N GLN A 248 9.80 -10.01 4.71
CA GLN A 248 8.68 -10.92 4.72
C GLN A 248 8.45 -11.48 3.30
N ARG A 249 8.91 -12.70 3.04
CA ARG A 249 8.75 -13.33 1.72
C ARG A 249 7.37 -13.95 1.54
N ALA A 250 6.85 -13.91 0.31
CA ALA A 250 5.53 -14.43 -0.05
C ALA A 250 5.36 -15.94 0.19
N ASP A 251 6.40 -16.72 0.00
CA ASP A 251 6.41 -18.18 0.20
C ASP A 251 6.55 -18.61 1.67
N SER A 252 6.90 -17.69 2.57
CA SER A 252 7.28 -17.99 3.95
C SER A 252 6.15 -17.85 4.99
N LEU A 253 4.92 -17.53 4.58
CA LEU A 253 3.76 -17.47 5.49
C LEU A 253 2.84 -18.66 5.26
N GLU A 254 2.42 -19.27 6.38
CA GLU A 254 1.33 -20.24 6.40
C GLU A 254 0.04 -19.58 5.91
N ASN A 255 -0.70 -20.28 5.04
CA ASN A 255 -2.03 -19.82 4.63
C ASN A 255 -2.98 -19.96 5.81
N VAL A 256 -3.60 -18.86 6.22
CA VAL A 256 -4.74 -18.93 7.13
C VAL A 256 -5.90 -19.53 6.36
N ASP A 257 -6.42 -20.66 6.83
CA ASP A 257 -7.59 -21.29 6.24
C ASP A 257 -8.84 -20.39 6.42
N GLU A 258 -9.40 -19.96 5.28
CA GLU A 258 -10.63 -19.17 5.20
C GLU A 258 -11.84 -20.04 4.74
N SER A 259 -11.64 -21.33 4.46
CA SER A 259 -12.67 -22.21 3.87
C SER A 259 -13.85 -22.49 4.81
N THR A 260 -13.60 -22.62 6.11
CA THR A 260 -14.61 -22.91 7.14
C THR A 260 -15.70 -21.83 7.32
N GLN A 261 -15.53 -20.63 6.77
CA GLN A 261 -16.53 -19.56 6.87
C GLN A 261 -17.55 -19.55 5.72
N LEU A 262 -17.29 -20.26 4.62
CA LEU A 262 -18.24 -20.40 3.51
C LEU A 262 -19.34 -21.42 3.84
N ASP A 263 -19.01 -22.46 4.61
CA ASP A 263 -19.93 -23.56 4.89
C ASP A 263 -21.01 -23.23 5.94
N ILE A 264 -20.82 -22.18 6.76
CA ILE A 264 -21.77 -21.81 7.83
C ILE A 264 -23.01 -21.09 7.27
N GLN A 265 -22.95 -20.53 6.05
CA GLN A 265 -24.08 -19.79 5.46
C GLN A 265 -24.97 -20.59 4.50
N GLU A 266 -24.55 -21.78 4.06
CA GLU A 266 -25.44 -22.70 3.33
C GLU A 266 -26.38 -23.48 4.28
N GLY A 267 -26.11 -23.50 5.59
CA GLY A 267 -26.94 -24.18 6.59
C GLY A 267 -28.10 -23.38 7.17
N ASP A 268 -28.19 -22.07 6.92
CA ASP A 268 -29.11 -21.16 7.64
C ASP A 268 -30.24 -20.59 6.76
N LYS A 269 -30.60 -21.30 5.68
CA LYS A 269 -31.70 -20.92 4.75
C LYS A 269 -32.82 -21.95 4.60
N THR A 270 -32.89 -22.93 5.47
CA THR A 270 -34.00 -23.91 5.48
C THR A 270 -34.47 -24.12 6.90
N GLU A 271 -35.31 -23.21 7.40
CA GLU A 271 -36.33 -23.46 8.43
C GLU A 271 -37.12 -22.16 8.66
N ASP A 272 -38.01 -21.82 7.72
CA ASP A 272 -39.29 -21.21 8.10
C ASP A 272 -40.28 -21.32 6.92
N SER A 273 -40.95 -22.47 6.85
CA SER A 273 -42.20 -22.63 6.12
C SER A 273 -42.89 -23.88 6.63
N SER A 274 -43.75 -23.70 7.64
CA SER A 274 -44.92 -24.54 7.94
C SER A 274 -45.92 -23.71 8.72
#